data_AF-R7U2Q2-F1
#
_entry.id   AF-R7U2Q2-F1
#
_cell.length_a   1.000
_cell.length_b   1.000
_cell.length_c   1.000
_cell.angle_alpha   90.00
_cell.angle_beta   90.00
_cell.angle_gamma   90.00
#
_symmetry.space_group_name_H-M   'P 1'
#
loop_
_entity.id
_entity.type
_entity.pdbx_description
1 polymer ?
#
loop_
_entity_poly.entity_id
_entity_poly.type
_entity_poly.pdbx_seq_one_letter_code
_entity_poly.pdbx_strand_id
1 'polypeptide(L)'
;MCTIGSEDWKRTTYSFSSEPYKRPKRTCPYCEKGFDRLRRHIERMHQDQDAVQDMQDAPVREQREIASSLRKQGILCQNRKALGKEDHVLTGERKDVKDLVHCSMCKAIQVEKIFKSNDKFREVITGIQNDEIGQLAKRDQIIRMISERIFKQTTKKVDKEMMSRHSVMGNMRLLARLLLTLRDQPEMSDDANAEQIFSRQTFYSLETAIIGLTSNSNSHDIKYGLKYKLLYLLKTGAGIVKTFYRSQMKDKEAQEIDYFLEMLQHHQSSIFGDAEYQITKARQEKSRIPEEETIEEDVEKLREYLVKQISTDQFSFPDVSSYVALRDAVCARITLFNARRGNEASHLTLQQWRDAESSQWTQRTRLDQLDPVDRALVKTSLLTFMPGKGRSRQVPVHISKDCVPAMRMIADPTIRQGMGILGEDANKYVFANTGGSVFHVNGWQCINNVALQAGLRRPDLITATKQRHRISTEFADREMPPQERELFYDHMGHCADVNKGSYQHPLAVQQILSVGRRLHEIDGKIVITYGFGNSCYEIFLAPNTCQDCQPSTSTSKEIPSTSTSKEIPSTSTSEEIPSTFTSEEIPSTFTSEEMETSIGMKLDLFSFDFHA
;
A
#
# COMPACT_ATOMS: atom_id res chain seq x y z
N MET A 1 -23.30 -20.94 -1.09
CA MET A 1 -23.46 -22.12 -0.21
C MET A 1 -23.11 -23.36 -1.01
N CYS A 2 -21.96 -23.96 -0.72
CA CYS A 2 -21.67 -25.40 -0.86
C CYS A 2 -20.32 -25.60 -0.12
N THR A 3 -20.39 -26.18 1.08
CA THR A 3 -19.25 -26.45 1.96
C THR A 3 -18.63 -27.78 1.56
N ILE A 4 -17.35 -27.79 1.18
CA ILE A 4 -16.57 -29.03 1.04
C ILE A 4 -15.59 -29.06 2.20
N GLY A 5 -15.81 -30.03 3.08
CA GLY A 5 -15.02 -30.28 4.29
C GLY A 5 -13.60 -30.72 3.96
N SER A 6 -12.70 -30.32 4.84
CA SER A 6 -11.33 -30.80 4.97
C SER A 6 -11.36 -32.18 5.63
N GLU A 7 -11.20 -33.26 4.87
CA GLU A 7 -10.65 -34.54 5.34
C GLU A 7 -10.59 -35.55 4.18
N ASP A 8 -9.38 -35.76 3.65
CA ASP A 8 -8.85 -37.07 3.22
C ASP A 8 -7.50 -36.85 2.51
N TRP A 9 -6.40 -36.98 3.26
CA TRP A 9 -5.05 -37.05 2.68
C TRP A 9 -4.46 -38.43 2.96
N LYS A 10 -4.19 -39.21 1.91
CA LYS A 10 -3.29 -40.36 1.98
C LYS A 10 -1.92 -39.94 1.48
N ARG A 11 -0.92 -39.94 2.39
CA ARG A 11 0.49 -39.67 2.07
C ARG A 11 1.11 -40.93 1.48
N THR A 12 1.43 -40.92 0.20
CA THR A 12 2.21 -41.99 -0.45
C THR A 12 3.69 -41.77 -0.17
N THR A 13 4.28 -42.56 0.72
CA THR A 13 5.74 -42.68 0.84
C THR A 13 6.26 -43.64 -0.22
N TYR A 14 7.33 -43.30 -0.93
CA TYR A 14 8.04 -44.29 -1.74
C TYR A 14 9.55 -44.29 -1.50
N SER A 15 10.06 -45.51 -1.51
CA SER A 15 11.42 -45.96 -1.27
C SER A 15 12.37 -45.60 -2.41
N PHE A 16 13.65 -45.39 -2.08
CA PHE A 16 14.72 -45.23 -3.05
C PHE A 16 14.98 -46.56 -3.76
N SER A 17 14.75 -46.63 -5.08
CA SER A 17 15.28 -47.71 -5.92
C SER A 17 16.53 -47.22 -6.66
N SER A 18 17.60 -48.02 -6.58
CA SER A 18 18.91 -47.77 -7.18
C SER A 18 18.98 -48.23 -8.65
N GLU A 19 18.01 -47.83 -9.48
CA GLU A 19 18.02 -48.17 -10.91
C GLU A 19 18.77 -47.13 -11.77
N PRO A 20 19.51 -47.56 -12.82
CA PRO A 20 20.17 -46.66 -13.75
C PRO A 20 19.18 -45.77 -14.51
N TYR A 21 19.53 -44.50 -14.71
CA TYR A 21 18.64 -43.48 -15.30
C TYR A 21 18.17 -43.86 -16.71
N LYS A 22 16.91 -44.29 -16.82
CA LYS A 22 16.18 -44.41 -18.11
C LYS A 22 15.53 -43.07 -18.45
N ARG A 23 15.84 -42.53 -19.64
CA ARG A 23 15.22 -41.29 -20.15
C ARG A 23 13.70 -41.52 -20.28
N PRO A 24 12.85 -40.64 -19.70
CA PRO A 24 11.40 -40.85 -19.72
C PRO A 24 10.82 -40.65 -21.13
N LYS A 25 9.90 -41.53 -21.53
CA LYS A 25 9.05 -41.34 -22.72
C LYS A 25 8.22 -40.08 -22.54
N ARG A 26 8.17 -39.23 -23.57
CA ARG A 26 7.37 -38.01 -23.60
C ARG A 26 6.33 -38.09 -24.70
N THR A 27 5.11 -37.67 -24.37
CA THR A 27 3.96 -37.68 -25.28
C THR A 27 4.12 -36.61 -26.36
N CYS A 28 3.89 -36.97 -27.61
CA CYS A 28 3.86 -36.04 -28.73
C CYS A 28 2.55 -35.23 -28.71
N PRO A 29 2.59 -33.89 -28.86
CA PRO A 29 1.37 -33.07 -28.87
C PRO A 29 0.46 -33.32 -30.08
N TYR A 30 0.99 -33.87 -31.19
CA TYR A 30 0.27 -34.06 -32.45
C TYR A 30 -0.29 -35.47 -32.63
N CYS A 31 0.53 -36.50 -32.43
CA CYS A 31 0.12 -37.90 -32.61
C CYS A 31 -0.17 -38.64 -31.29
N GLU A 32 0.05 -37.97 -30.16
CA GLU A 32 -0.28 -38.45 -28.81
C GLU A 32 0.41 -39.76 -28.38
N LYS A 33 1.43 -40.19 -29.12
CA LYS A 33 2.27 -41.36 -28.81
C LYS A 33 3.51 -40.95 -28.00
N GLY A 34 4.02 -41.86 -27.18
CA GLY A 34 5.16 -41.63 -26.30
C GLY A 34 6.52 -41.96 -26.92
N PHE A 35 7.49 -41.05 -26.86
CA PHE A 35 8.82 -41.20 -27.45
C PHE A 35 9.96 -40.76 -26.52
N ASP A 36 11.10 -41.44 -26.56
CA ASP A 36 12.31 -41.08 -25.78
C ASP A 36 13.08 -39.89 -26.39
N ARG A 37 12.92 -39.69 -27.70
CA ARG A 37 13.57 -38.62 -28.49
C ARG A 37 12.51 -37.77 -29.18
N LEU A 38 11.62 -37.17 -28.37
CA LEU A 38 10.43 -36.44 -28.84
C LEU A 38 10.73 -35.39 -29.91
N ARG A 39 11.74 -34.54 -29.73
CA ARG A 39 12.11 -33.50 -30.71
C ARG A 39 12.38 -34.09 -32.10
N ARG A 40 13.19 -35.16 -32.16
CA ARG A 40 13.50 -35.87 -33.43
C ARG A 40 12.28 -36.54 -34.06
N HIS A 41 11.32 -36.98 -33.25
CA HIS A 41 10.06 -37.50 -33.78
C HIS A 41 9.24 -36.39 -34.43
N ILE A 42 9.10 -35.25 -33.74
CA ILE A 42 8.36 -34.08 -34.23
C ILE A 42 8.96 -33.56 -35.54
N GLU A 43 10.28 -33.37 -35.59
CA GLU A 43 11.00 -32.88 -36.78
C GLU A 43 10.88 -33.78 -38.02
N ARG A 44 10.57 -35.08 -37.83
CA ARG A 44 10.50 -36.04 -38.94
C ARG A 44 9.07 -36.35 -39.39
N MET A 45 8.15 -36.40 -38.45
CA MET A 45 6.79 -36.90 -38.69
C MET A 45 5.74 -35.79 -38.78
N HIS A 46 6.10 -34.56 -38.41
CA HIS A 46 5.18 -33.40 -38.32
C HIS A 46 5.79 -32.16 -38.97
N GLN A 47 6.44 -32.33 -40.13
CA GLN A 47 7.09 -31.24 -40.89
C GLN A 47 6.10 -30.26 -41.51
N ASP A 48 4.86 -30.72 -41.68
CA ASP A 48 3.70 -30.00 -42.20
C ASP A 48 3.10 -29.01 -41.19
N GLN A 49 3.54 -29.03 -39.93
CA GLN A 49 3.01 -28.17 -38.87
C GLN A 49 3.80 -26.86 -38.78
N ASP A 50 3.12 -25.73 -38.79
CA ASP A 50 3.72 -24.37 -38.76
C ASP A 50 4.76 -24.22 -37.64
N ALA A 51 4.41 -24.61 -36.41
CA ALA A 51 5.32 -24.53 -35.25
C ALA A 51 6.57 -25.43 -35.36
N VAL A 52 6.57 -26.41 -36.27
CA VAL A 52 7.73 -27.28 -36.55
C VAL A 52 8.60 -26.68 -37.65
N GLN A 53 8.00 -25.99 -38.62
CA GLN A 53 8.72 -25.19 -39.63
C GLN A 53 9.43 -24.02 -38.95
N ASP A 54 8.70 -23.25 -38.12
CA ASP A 54 9.25 -22.17 -37.30
C ASP A 54 10.44 -22.65 -36.44
N MET A 55 10.35 -23.86 -35.88
CA MET A 55 11.42 -24.45 -35.08
C MET A 55 12.66 -24.83 -35.91
N GLN A 56 12.50 -25.17 -37.19
CA GLN A 56 13.63 -25.54 -38.07
C GLN A 56 14.34 -24.29 -38.59
N ASP A 57 13.59 -23.23 -38.86
CA ASP A 57 14.10 -21.97 -39.42
C ASP A 57 14.70 -21.03 -38.35
N ALA A 58 14.32 -21.21 -37.09
CA ALA A 58 14.79 -20.35 -36.00
C ALA A 58 16.26 -20.60 -35.57
N PRO A 59 16.95 -19.60 -34.99
CA PRO A 59 18.26 -19.77 -34.36
C PRO A 59 18.24 -20.80 -33.21
N VAL A 60 19.37 -21.48 -32.97
CA VAL A 60 19.51 -22.62 -32.02
C VAL A 60 18.88 -22.37 -30.64
N ARG A 61 18.92 -21.13 -30.14
CA ARG A 61 18.30 -20.75 -28.87
C ARG A 61 16.77 -20.84 -28.93
N GLU A 62 16.16 -20.24 -29.93
CA GLU A 62 14.71 -20.26 -30.18
C GLU A 62 14.21 -21.66 -30.52
N GLN A 63 15.00 -22.46 -31.27
CA GLN A 63 14.65 -23.87 -31.50
C GLN A 63 14.49 -24.65 -30.19
N ARG A 64 15.29 -24.34 -29.15
CA ARG A 64 15.17 -24.99 -27.82
C ARG A 64 13.91 -24.53 -27.09
N GLU A 65 13.51 -23.28 -27.25
CA GLU A 65 12.32 -22.70 -26.64
C GLU A 65 11.04 -23.29 -27.27
N ILE A 66 10.97 -23.34 -28.60
CA ILE A 66 9.86 -23.96 -29.33
C ILE A 66 9.77 -25.46 -29.00
N ALA A 67 10.91 -26.18 -28.99
CA ALA A 67 10.95 -27.58 -28.57
C ALA A 67 10.56 -27.81 -27.09
N SER A 68 10.77 -26.83 -26.22
CA SER A 68 10.29 -26.86 -24.83
C SER A 68 8.77 -26.65 -24.77
N SER A 69 8.25 -25.71 -25.56
CA SER A 69 6.81 -25.44 -25.67
C SER A 69 6.02 -26.67 -26.15
N LEU A 70 6.44 -27.28 -27.26
CA LEU A 70 5.80 -28.49 -27.81
C LEU A 70 5.83 -29.67 -26.82
N ARG A 71 6.90 -29.78 -26.04
CA ARG A 71 6.99 -30.79 -24.98
C ARG A 71 5.99 -30.53 -23.85
N LYS A 72 5.84 -29.27 -23.41
CA LYS A 72 4.87 -28.88 -22.37
C LYS A 72 3.44 -29.12 -22.85
N GLN A 73 3.15 -28.85 -24.11
CA GLN A 73 1.85 -29.15 -24.74
C GLN A 73 1.54 -30.65 -24.74
N GLY A 74 2.52 -31.50 -25.08
CA GLY A 74 2.37 -32.96 -25.01
C GLY A 74 2.09 -33.46 -23.59
N ILE A 75 2.78 -32.90 -22.58
CA ILE A 75 2.53 -33.20 -21.16
C ILE A 75 1.12 -32.78 -20.75
N LEU A 76 0.66 -31.60 -21.18
CA LEU A 76 -0.68 -31.11 -20.89
C LEU A 76 -1.76 -32.03 -21.50
N CYS A 77 -1.58 -32.49 -22.74
CA CYS A 77 -2.50 -33.42 -23.39
C CYS A 77 -2.60 -34.75 -22.62
N GLN A 78 -1.44 -35.33 -22.26
CA GLN A 78 -1.38 -36.56 -21.47
C GLN A 78 -2.09 -36.41 -20.13
N ASN A 79 -1.81 -35.32 -19.41
CA ASN A 79 -2.40 -35.12 -18.11
C ASN A 79 -3.92 -34.84 -18.19
N ARG A 80 -4.40 -34.15 -19.24
CA ARG A 80 -5.85 -33.97 -19.48
C ARG A 80 -6.59 -35.30 -19.64
N LYS A 81 -5.97 -36.30 -20.29
CA LYS A 81 -6.55 -37.64 -20.46
C LYS A 81 -6.47 -38.50 -19.19
N ALA A 82 -5.54 -38.21 -18.31
CA ALA A 82 -5.41 -38.89 -17.03
C ALA A 82 -6.51 -38.42 -16.04
N LEU A 83 -6.97 -37.18 -16.15
CA LEU A 83 -8.08 -36.64 -15.36
C LEU A 83 -9.36 -37.48 -15.59
N GLY A 84 -9.88 -38.10 -14.53
CA GLY A 84 -11.08 -38.95 -14.56
C GLY A 84 -10.84 -40.43 -14.23
N LYS A 85 -9.58 -40.83 -13.98
CA LYS A 85 -9.25 -42.17 -13.44
C LYS A 85 -8.97 -42.07 -11.95
N GLU A 86 -9.42 -43.05 -11.17
CA GLU A 86 -9.29 -43.05 -9.69
C GLU A 86 -7.83 -42.94 -9.22
N ASP A 87 -6.87 -43.53 -9.95
CA ASP A 87 -5.42 -43.48 -9.65
C ASP A 87 -4.60 -42.72 -10.71
N HIS A 88 -4.99 -41.49 -11.05
CA HIS A 88 -4.27 -40.72 -12.07
C HIS A 88 -2.99 -40.06 -11.54
N VAL A 89 -1.84 -40.43 -12.11
CA VAL A 89 -0.55 -39.78 -11.83
C VAL A 89 -0.29 -38.66 -12.84
N LEU A 90 -0.25 -37.42 -12.36
CA LEU A 90 0.08 -36.25 -13.17
C LEU A 90 1.59 -36.19 -13.44
N THR A 91 1.96 -35.97 -14.70
CA THR A 91 3.36 -35.91 -15.12
C THR A 91 3.84 -34.47 -15.19
N GLY A 92 4.96 -34.15 -14.53
CA GLY A 92 5.66 -32.87 -14.62
C GLY A 92 6.78 -32.84 -15.67
N GLU A 93 7.31 -31.65 -15.94
CA GLU A 93 8.46 -31.46 -16.84
C GLU A 93 9.73 -32.15 -16.28
N ARG A 94 9.90 -32.15 -14.96
CA ARG A 94 10.97 -32.87 -14.23
C ARG A 94 10.36 -34.00 -13.40
N LYS A 95 11.12 -35.08 -13.15
CA LYS A 95 10.68 -36.21 -12.29
C LYS A 95 10.38 -35.77 -10.85
N ASP A 96 10.99 -34.68 -10.40
CA ASP A 96 10.98 -34.26 -9.00
C ASP A 96 9.95 -33.16 -8.66
N VAL A 97 9.07 -32.79 -9.62
CA VAL A 97 8.01 -31.82 -9.35
C VAL A 97 6.92 -32.49 -8.53
N LYS A 98 6.97 -32.29 -7.21
CA LYS A 98 5.92 -32.69 -6.27
C LYS A 98 4.77 -31.66 -6.32
N ASP A 99 3.60 -32.08 -5.85
CA ASP A 99 2.47 -31.20 -5.55
C ASP A 99 1.82 -30.54 -6.79
N LEU A 100 1.54 -31.33 -7.83
CA LEU A 100 0.70 -30.89 -8.96
C LEU A 100 -0.78 -31.06 -8.60
N VAL A 101 -1.54 -29.97 -8.67
CA VAL A 101 -2.98 -29.92 -8.43
C VAL A 101 -3.71 -29.45 -9.69
N HIS A 102 -4.94 -29.90 -9.89
CA HIS A 102 -5.74 -29.54 -11.05
C HIS A 102 -6.87 -28.58 -10.67
N CYS A 103 -7.10 -27.55 -11.48
CA CYS A 103 -8.22 -26.63 -11.31
C CYS A 103 -9.51 -27.30 -11.78
N SER A 104 -10.50 -27.44 -10.90
CA SER A 104 -11.80 -28.04 -11.22
C SER A 104 -12.60 -27.25 -12.28
N MET A 105 -12.34 -25.96 -12.44
CA MET A 105 -13.08 -25.09 -13.36
C MET A 105 -12.48 -25.04 -14.77
N CYS A 106 -11.17 -24.85 -14.91
CA CYS A 106 -10.53 -24.73 -16.22
C CYS A 106 -9.70 -25.96 -16.63
N LYS A 107 -9.65 -26.98 -15.76
CA LYS A 107 -8.89 -28.24 -15.95
C LYS A 107 -7.38 -28.03 -16.15
N ALA A 108 -6.86 -26.83 -15.84
CA ALA A 108 -5.43 -26.53 -15.88
C ALA A 108 -4.71 -27.18 -14.71
N ILE A 109 -3.50 -27.67 -14.94
CA ILE A 109 -2.66 -28.32 -13.93
C ILE A 109 -1.59 -27.35 -13.48
N GLN A 110 -1.49 -27.15 -12.18
CA GLN A 110 -0.64 -26.14 -11.55
C GLN A 110 0.10 -26.74 -10.35
N VAL A 111 1.20 -26.14 -9.95
CA VAL A 111 1.88 -26.48 -8.70
C VAL A 111 1.03 -25.96 -7.53
N GLU A 112 0.92 -26.70 -6.43
CA GLU A 112 0.07 -26.39 -5.26
C GLU A 112 0.28 -24.97 -4.72
N LYS A 113 1.52 -24.46 -4.75
CA LYS A 113 1.83 -23.06 -4.39
C LYS A 113 1.13 -22.03 -5.29
N ILE A 114 1.01 -22.32 -6.59
CA ILE A 114 0.30 -21.47 -7.55
C ILE A 114 -1.21 -21.57 -7.32
N PHE A 115 -1.72 -22.77 -7.00
CA PHE A 115 -3.12 -22.99 -6.66
C PHE A 115 -3.54 -22.27 -5.36
N LYS A 116 -2.75 -22.37 -4.29
CA LYS A 116 -2.98 -21.60 -3.03
C LYS A 116 -2.96 -20.09 -3.27
N SER A 117 -2.11 -19.59 -4.17
CA SER A 117 -2.14 -18.19 -4.60
C SER A 117 -3.42 -17.82 -5.36
N ASN A 118 -4.00 -18.73 -6.12
CA ASN A 118 -5.29 -18.52 -6.80
C ASN A 118 -6.45 -18.58 -5.81
N ASP A 119 -6.34 -19.36 -4.73
CA ASP A 119 -7.34 -19.44 -3.66
C ASP A 119 -7.42 -18.13 -2.87
N LYS A 120 -6.26 -17.54 -2.52
CA LYS A 120 -6.21 -16.20 -1.90
C LYS A 120 -6.76 -15.09 -2.78
N PHE A 121 -6.56 -15.18 -4.10
CA PHE A 121 -7.17 -14.22 -5.02
C PHE A 121 -8.69 -14.44 -5.15
N ARG A 122 -9.19 -15.68 -4.99
CA ARG A 122 -10.64 -15.92 -4.92
C ARG A 122 -11.28 -15.18 -3.75
N GLU A 123 -10.61 -15.09 -2.60
CA GLU A 123 -11.10 -14.27 -1.47
C GLU A 123 -11.25 -12.78 -1.84
N VAL A 124 -10.33 -12.25 -2.66
CA VAL A 124 -10.44 -10.87 -3.18
C VAL A 124 -11.68 -10.73 -4.05
N ILE A 125 -11.93 -11.70 -4.93
CA ILE A 125 -13.10 -11.71 -5.82
C ILE A 125 -14.40 -11.84 -5.02
N THR A 126 -14.45 -12.68 -3.98
CA THR A 126 -15.65 -12.83 -3.15
C THR A 126 -15.92 -11.60 -2.30
N GLY A 127 -14.87 -10.91 -1.84
CA GLY A 127 -14.97 -9.69 -1.02
C GLY A 127 -15.44 -8.43 -1.75
N ILE A 128 -15.42 -8.40 -3.09
CA ILE A 128 -15.97 -7.27 -3.86
C ILE A 128 -17.49 -7.24 -3.70
N GLN A 129 -18.03 -6.05 -3.42
CA GLN A 129 -19.47 -5.80 -3.33
C GLN A 129 -20.22 -6.34 -4.56
N ASN A 130 -21.39 -6.95 -4.37
CA ASN A 130 -22.19 -7.59 -5.44
C ASN A 130 -23.14 -6.62 -6.19
N ASP A 131 -22.74 -5.36 -6.34
CA ASP A 131 -23.44 -4.40 -7.21
C ASP A 131 -23.04 -4.59 -8.69
N GLU A 132 -23.66 -3.85 -9.60
CA GLU A 132 -23.39 -3.93 -11.06
C GLU A 132 -21.90 -3.81 -11.39
N ILE A 133 -21.24 -2.79 -10.83
CA ILE A 133 -19.80 -2.54 -10.98
C ILE A 133 -18.98 -3.74 -10.49
N GLY A 134 -19.33 -4.28 -9.32
CA GLY A 134 -18.68 -5.44 -8.76
C GLY A 134 -18.89 -6.70 -9.58
N GLN A 135 -20.09 -6.92 -10.12
CA GLN A 135 -20.37 -8.05 -11.00
C GLN A 135 -19.56 -7.97 -12.30
N LEU A 136 -19.46 -6.79 -12.91
CA LEU A 136 -18.62 -6.57 -14.08
C LEU A 136 -17.14 -6.83 -13.76
N ALA A 137 -16.64 -6.27 -12.66
CA ALA A 137 -15.27 -6.49 -12.21
C ALA A 137 -14.93 -7.97 -11.96
N LYS A 138 -15.90 -8.76 -11.50
CA LYS A 138 -15.77 -10.21 -11.27
C LYS A 138 -15.86 -11.04 -12.55
N ARG A 139 -16.53 -10.54 -13.60
CA ARG A 139 -16.77 -11.29 -14.86
C ARG A 139 -15.72 -10.99 -15.93
N ASP A 140 -15.29 -9.73 -16.06
CA ASP A 140 -14.35 -9.31 -17.10
C ASP A 140 -12.96 -9.95 -16.91
N GLN A 141 -12.47 -10.63 -17.96
CA GLN A 141 -11.24 -11.41 -17.90
C GLN A 141 -9.98 -10.54 -17.80
N ILE A 142 -9.98 -9.37 -18.43
CA ILE A 142 -8.84 -8.45 -18.43
C ILE A 142 -8.72 -7.77 -17.06
N ILE A 143 -9.83 -7.32 -16.48
CA ILE A 143 -9.85 -6.76 -15.11
C ILE A 143 -9.34 -7.79 -14.11
N ARG A 144 -9.81 -9.04 -14.19
CA ARG A 144 -9.36 -10.13 -13.31
C ARG A 144 -7.87 -10.39 -13.47
N MET A 145 -7.39 -10.49 -14.71
CA MET A 145 -5.97 -10.74 -15.00
C MET A 145 -5.08 -9.63 -14.43
N ILE A 146 -5.42 -8.36 -14.67
CA ILE A 146 -4.67 -7.21 -14.12
C ILE A 146 -4.60 -7.32 -12.60
N SER A 147 -5.74 -7.59 -11.99
CA SER A 147 -5.90 -7.58 -10.54
C SER A 147 -5.19 -8.74 -9.86
N GLU A 148 -5.21 -9.92 -10.48
CA GLU A 148 -4.46 -11.09 -10.02
C GLU A 148 -2.94 -10.82 -10.07
N ARG A 149 -2.46 -10.14 -11.12
CA ARG A 149 -1.05 -9.76 -11.26
C ARG A 149 -0.63 -8.72 -10.23
N ILE A 150 -1.44 -7.68 -10.01
CA ILE A 150 -1.19 -6.66 -8.98
C ILE A 150 -1.17 -7.32 -7.59
N PHE A 151 -2.12 -8.21 -7.32
CA PHE A 151 -2.18 -8.96 -6.07
C PHE A 151 -0.92 -9.81 -5.87
N LYS A 152 -0.49 -10.57 -6.88
CA LYS A 152 0.75 -11.37 -6.82
C LYS A 152 2.01 -10.54 -6.63
N GLN A 153 2.07 -9.32 -7.17
CA GLN A 153 3.21 -8.42 -6.96
C GLN A 153 3.28 -7.88 -5.53
N THR A 154 2.13 -7.60 -4.93
CA THR A 154 2.02 -6.95 -3.61
C THR A 154 2.05 -7.95 -2.45
N THR A 155 1.55 -9.16 -2.64
CA THR A 155 1.54 -10.25 -1.63
C THR A 155 2.87 -10.97 -1.44
N LYS A 156 3.90 -10.66 -2.23
CA LYS A 156 5.28 -11.10 -1.92
C LYS A 156 5.80 -10.57 -0.58
N LYS A 157 5.11 -9.59 0.02
CA LYS A 157 5.35 -9.05 1.36
C LYS A 157 4.21 -9.51 2.27
N VAL A 158 4.44 -10.55 3.09
CA VAL A 158 3.42 -11.21 3.93
C VAL A 158 2.66 -10.21 4.81
N ASP A 159 3.37 -9.20 5.33
CA ASP A 159 2.80 -8.18 6.23
C ASP A 159 1.89 -7.15 5.54
N LYS A 160 1.89 -7.10 4.20
CA LYS A 160 1.07 -6.17 3.40
C LYS A 160 -0.03 -6.85 2.59
N GLU A 161 -0.22 -8.15 2.80
CA GLU A 161 -1.20 -8.96 2.06
C GLU A 161 -2.62 -8.38 2.17
N MET A 162 -2.98 -7.84 3.34
CA MET A 162 -4.33 -7.32 3.60
C MET A 162 -4.62 -5.96 2.95
N MET A 163 -3.72 -4.99 3.09
CA MET A 163 -3.83 -3.70 2.40
C MET A 163 -3.81 -3.88 0.87
N SER A 164 -3.07 -4.89 0.40
CA SER A 164 -3.09 -5.33 -0.99
C SER A 164 -4.49 -5.77 -1.42
N ARG A 165 -5.22 -6.57 -0.62
CA ARG A 165 -6.61 -6.98 -0.94
C ARG A 165 -7.52 -5.75 -1.16
N HIS A 166 -7.58 -4.81 -0.21
CA HIS A 166 -8.43 -3.61 -0.36
C HIS A 166 -8.06 -2.75 -1.57
N SER A 167 -6.76 -2.52 -1.76
CA SER A 167 -6.26 -1.76 -2.91
C SER A 167 -6.63 -2.43 -4.23
N VAL A 168 -6.46 -3.75 -4.33
CA VAL A 168 -6.81 -4.53 -5.53
C VAL A 168 -8.32 -4.49 -5.79
N MET A 169 -9.17 -4.71 -4.78
CA MET A 169 -10.63 -4.60 -4.93
C MET A 169 -11.05 -3.20 -5.39
N GLY A 170 -10.43 -2.15 -4.84
CA GLY A 170 -10.66 -0.77 -5.26
C GLY A 170 -10.26 -0.52 -6.71
N ASN A 171 -9.11 -1.04 -7.14
CA ASN A 171 -8.64 -0.93 -8.53
C ASN A 171 -9.53 -1.72 -9.50
N MET A 172 -10.00 -2.91 -9.09
CA MET A 172 -10.96 -3.70 -9.86
C MET A 172 -12.26 -2.93 -10.12
N ARG A 173 -12.83 -2.34 -9.06
CA ARG A 173 -14.05 -1.54 -9.17
C ARG A 173 -13.81 -0.28 -9.99
N LEU A 174 -12.63 0.33 -9.90
CA LEU A 174 -12.28 1.51 -10.70
C LEU A 174 -12.16 1.19 -12.20
N LEU A 175 -11.51 0.08 -12.56
CA LEU A 175 -11.46 -0.38 -13.96
C LEU A 175 -12.86 -0.71 -14.49
N ALA A 176 -13.71 -1.34 -13.68
CA ALA A 176 -15.09 -1.64 -14.08
C ALA A 176 -15.92 -0.37 -14.27
N ARG A 177 -15.79 0.64 -13.40
CA ARG A 177 -16.43 1.95 -13.58
C ARG A 177 -15.95 2.65 -14.85
N LEU A 178 -14.65 2.61 -15.11
CA LEU A 178 -14.08 3.18 -16.33
C LEU A 178 -14.61 2.46 -17.57
N LEU A 179 -14.72 1.12 -17.54
CA LEU A 179 -15.30 0.35 -18.63
C LEU A 179 -16.77 0.70 -18.89
N LEU A 180 -17.58 0.84 -17.84
CA LEU A 180 -18.98 1.26 -18.00
C LEU A 180 -19.06 2.67 -18.60
N THR A 181 -18.27 3.61 -18.08
CA THR A 181 -18.25 4.99 -18.61
C THR A 181 -17.74 5.05 -20.07
N LEU A 182 -16.85 4.13 -20.44
CA LEU A 182 -16.39 3.96 -21.82
C LEU A 182 -17.51 3.39 -22.70
N ARG A 183 -18.28 2.41 -22.24
CA ARG A 183 -19.42 1.84 -22.98
C ARG A 183 -20.53 2.87 -23.25
N ASP A 184 -20.69 3.85 -22.37
CA ASP A 184 -21.63 4.95 -22.57
C ASP A 184 -21.23 5.91 -23.71
N GLN A 185 -20.03 5.78 -24.28
CA GLN A 185 -19.60 6.61 -25.41
C GLN A 185 -20.29 6.16 -26.71
N PRO A 186 -20.70 7.09 -27.60
CA PRO A 186 -21.48 6.77 -28.80
C PRO A 186 -20.79 5.79 -29.78
N GLU A 187 -19.46 5.75 -29.76
CA GLU A 187 -18.63 4.93 -30.65
C GLU A 187 -18.38 3.53 -30.09
N MET A 188 -18.84 3.25 -28.87
CA MET A 188 -18.53 2.03 -28.14
C MET A 188 -19.69 1.04 -28.17
N SER A 189 -19.36 -0.25 -28.21
CA SER A 189 -20.33 -1.33 -28.08
C SER A 189 -20.62 -1.61 -26.60
N ASP A 190 -21.88 -1.89 -26.27
CA ASP A 190 -22.31 -2.32 -24.94
C ASP A 190 -21.56 -3.57 -24.43
N ASP A 191 -21.11 -4.42 -25.35
CA ASP A 191 -20.37 -5.65 -25.06
C ASP A 191 -18.84 -5.45 -24.97
N ALA A 192 -18.34 -4.22 -25.10
CA ALA A 192 -16.91 -3.92 -25.04
C ALA A 192 -16.30 -4.42 -23.73
N ASN A 193 -15.22 -5.19 -23.79
CA ASN A 193 -14.50 -5.66 -22.62
C ASN A 193 -13.38 -4.68 -22.20
N ALA A 194 -12.73 -4.92 -21.06
CA ALA A 194 -11.68 -4.02 -20.58
C ALA A 194 -10.39 -3.99 -21.42
N GLU A 195 -10.25 -4.82 -22.45
CA GLU A 195 -9.18 -4.69 -23.45
C GLU A 195 -9.29 -3.36 -24.20
N GLN A 196 -10.52 -2.90 -24.44
CA GLN A 196 -10.79 -1.62 -25.11
C GLN A 196 -10.33 -0.40 -24.31
N ILE A 197 -10.04 -0.55 -23.00
CA ILE A 197 -9.41 0.52 -22.21
C ILE A 197 -7.96 0.75 -22.66
N PHE A 198 -7.31 -0.26 -23.24
CA PHE A 198 -5.90 -0.24 -23.61
C PHE A 198 -5.68 -0.25 -25.13
N SER A 199 -6.71 0.15 -25.89
CA SER A 199 -6.66 0.23 -27.35
C SER A 199 -6.44 1.67 -27.80
N ARG A 200 -5.61 1.84 -28.83
CA ARG A 200 -5.43 3.16 -29.49
C ARG A 200 -6.68 3.62 -30.24
N GLN A 201 -7.51 2.69 -30.72
CA GLN A 201 -8.72 3.02 -31.50
C GLN A 201 -9.77 3.73 -30.65
N THR A 202 -9.85 3.37 -29.38
CA THR A 202 -10.83 3.87 -28.42
C THR A 202 -10.27 5.01 -27.56
N PHE A 203 -9.05 5.50 -27.83
CA PHE A 203 -8.33 6.41 -26.95
C PHE A 203 -9.08 7.73 -26.70
N TYR A 204 -9.72 8.30 -27.73
CA TYR A 204 -10.48 9.54 -27.60
C TYR A 204 -11.76 9.35 -26.76
N SER A 205 -12.48 8.24 -27.00
CA SER A 205 -13.59 7.80 -26.17
C SER A 205 -13.15 7.56 -24.71
N LEU A 206 -11.95 6.99 -24.51
CA LEU A 206 -11.35 6.79 -23.18
C LEU A 206 -11.02 8.11 -22.48
N GLU A 207 -10.45 9.08 -23.20
CA GLU A 207 -10.19 10.42 -22.68
C GLU A 207 -11.49 11.07 -22.18
N THR A 208 -12.55 11.00 -22.99
CA THR A 208 -13.88 11.50 -22.62
C THR A 208 -14.45 10.77 -21.40
N ALA A 209 -14.30 9.45 -21.33
CA ALA A 209 -14.72 8.66 -20.18
C ALA A 209 -13.94 9.01 -18.89
N ILE A 210 -12.63 9.27 -18.99
CA ILE A 210 -11.81 9.72 -17.85
C ILE A 210 -12.30 11.08 -17.35
N ILE A 211 -12.55 12.02 -18.26
CA ILE A 211 -13.06 13.35 -17.91
C ILE A 211 -14.43 13.24 -17.24
N GLY A 212 -15.35 12.44 -17.80
CA GLY A 212 -16.68 12.20 -17.23
C GLY A 212 -16.63 11.58 -15.83
N LEU A 213 -15.74 10.60 -15.62
CA LEU A 213 -15.60 9.93 -14.32
C LEU A 213 -14.97 10.81 -13.23
N THR A 214 -14.16 11.78 -13.65
CA THR A 214 -13.37 12.64 -12.75
C THR A 214 -13.95 14.03 -12.55
N SER A 215 -14.90 14.45 -13.37
CA SER A 215 -15.59 15.74 -13.24
C SER A 215 -16.90 15.58 -12.46
N ASN A 216 -17.24 16.55 -11.62
CA ASN A 216 -18.54 16.59 -10.97
C ASN A 216 -19.54 17.38 -11.83
N SER A 217 -20.63 16.73 -12.23
CA SER A 217 -21.69 17.32 -13.07
C SER A 217 -22.31 18.58 -12.43
N ASN A 218 -22.28 18.67 -11.10
CA ASN A 218 -23.02 19.69 -10.35
C ASN A 218 -22.15 20.83 -9.79
N SER A 219 -20.82 20.70 -9.76
CA SER A 219 -19.97 21.69 -9.07
C SER A 219 -18.76 22.18 -9.87
N HIS A 220 -18.60 21.75 -11.12
CA HIS A 220 -17.36 21.97 -11.91
C HIS A 220 -16.07 21.51 -11.22
N ASP A 221 -16.15 20.84 -10.06
CA ASP A 221 -14.99 20.34 -9.34
C ASP A 221 -14.43 19.09 -10.00
N ILE A 222 -13.11 19.02 -10.09
CA ILE A 222 -12.38 17.87 -10.62
C ILE A 222 -11.84 17.05 -9.45
N LYS A 223 -12.09 15.74 -9.48
CA LYS A 223 -11.57 14.76 -8.53
C LYS A 223 -10.10 14.45 -8.85
N TYR A 224 -9.20 15.40 -8.60
CA TYR A 224 -7.78 15.30 -8.96
C TYR A 224 -7.10 14.03 -8.45
N GLY A 225 -7.39 13.61 -7.20
CA GLY A 225 -6.85 12.36 -6.65
C GLY A 225 -7.29 11.10 -7.41
N LEU A 226 -8.55 11.06 -7.86
CA LEU A 226 -9.08 9.95 -8.69
C LEU A 226 -8.46 9.98 -10.08
N LYS A 227 -8.34 11.17 -10.69
CA LYS A 227 -7.73 11.37 -12.00
C LYS A 227 -6.28 10.91 -12.02
N TYR A 228 -5.51 11.28 -11.01
CA TYR A 228 -4.12 10.83 -10.85
C TYR A 228 -4.01 9.32 -10.60
N LYS A 229 -4.94 8.74 -9.82
CA LYS A 229 -5.02 7.28 -9.62
C LYS A 229 -5.25 6.52 -10.93
N LEU A 230 -6.13 7.04 -11.79
CA LEU A 230 -6.43 6.45 -13.10
C LEU A 230 -5.18 6.38 -13.98
N LEU A 231 -4.39 7.46 -14.06
CA LEU A 231 -3.13 7.47 -14.81
C LEU A 231 -2.20 6.31 -14.41
N TYR A 232 -1.98 6.13 -13.10
CA TYR A 232 -1.13 5.05 -12.60
C TYR A 232 -1.72 3.67 -12.89
N LEU A 233 -3.04 3.52 -12.73
CA LEU A 233 -3.74 2.27 -12.98
C LEU A 233 -3.73 1.89 -14.47
N LEU A 234 -3.84 2.87 -15.38
CA LEU A 234 -3.72 2.68 -16.83
C LEU A 234 -2.32 2.22 -17.20
N LYS A 235 -1.27 2.90 -16.73
CA LYS A 235 0.13 2.49 -16.97
C LYS A 235 0.42 1.09 -16.45
N THR A 236 -0.01 0.80 -15.21
CA THR A 236 0.19 -0.51 -14.58
C THR A 236 -0.60 -1.61 -15.30
N GLY A 237 -1.86 -1.33 -15.63
CA GLY A 237 -2.75 -2.25 -16.35
C GLY A 237 -2.23 -2.59 -17.74
N ALA A 238 -1.89 -1.57 -18.53
CA ALA A 238 -1.31 -1.73 -19.87
C ALA A 238 -0.01 -2.56 -19.83
N GLY A 239 0.89 -2.26 -18.89
CA GLY A 239 2.10 -3.06 -18.71
C GLY A 239 1.81 -4.53 -18.41
N ILE A 240 0.79 -4.82 -17.61
CA ILE A 240 0.35 -6.20 -17.34
C ILE A 240 -0.23 -6.86 -18.59
N VAL A 241 -1.18 -6.22 -19.27
CA VAL A 241 -1.83 -6.72 -20.50
C VAL A 241 -0.78 -7.02 -21.58
N LYS A 242 0.15 -6.10 -21.80
CA LYS A 242 1.30 -6.29 -22.69
C LYS A 242 2.12 -7.54 -22.34
N THR A 243 2.49 -7.69 -21.06
CA THR A 243 3.25 -8.88 -20.63
C THR A 243 2.47 -10.17 -20.78
N PHE A 244 1.15 -10.12 -20.63
CA PHE A 244 0.28 -11.27 -20.88
C PHE A 244 0.29 -11.65 -22.36
N TYR A 245 0.11 -10.72 -23.29
CA TYR A 245 0.17 -11.04 -24.72
C TYR A 245 1.52 -11.60 -25.17
N ARG A 246 2.63 -11.01 -24.71
CA ARG A 246 3.97 -11.58 -24.94
C ARG A 246 4.10 -13.01 -24.41
N SER A 247 3.52 -13.30 -23.24
CA SER A 247 3.55 -14.66 -22.67
C SER A 247 2.74 -15.69 -23.50
N GLN A 248 1.80 -15.21 -24.31
CA GLN A 248 0.99 -16.01 -25.23
C GLN A 248 1.53 -16.01 -26.67
N MET A 249 2.72 -15.45 -26.92
CA MET A 249 3.30 -15.28 -28.26
C MET A 249 2.41 -14.44 -29.19
N LYS A 250 1.63 -13.53 -28.61
CA LYS A 250 0.76 -12.59 -29.31
C LYS A 250 1.44 -11.23 -29.47
N ASP A 251 2.52 -11.22 -30.25
CA ASP A 251 3.40 -10.04 -30.32
C ASP A 251 2.74 -8.85 -31.02
N LYS A 252 1.82 -9.09 -31.96
CA LYS A 252 1.03 -8.03 -32.60
C LYS A 252 0.13 -7.33 -31.57
N GLU A 253 -0.61 -8.09 -30.77
CA GLU A 253 -1.46 -7.53 -29.71
C GLU A 253 -0.62 -6.83 -28.64
N ALA A 254 0.56 -7.37 -28.29
CA ALA A 254 1.47 -6.70 -27.37
C ALA A 254 2.00 -5.36 -27.93
N GLN A 255 2.24 -5.29 -29.24
CA GLN A 255 2.67 -4.08 -29.93
C GLN A 255 1.56 -3.01 -29.98
N GLU A 256 0.29 -3.41 -30.11
CA GLU A 256 -0.84 -2.48 -30.00
C GLU A 256 -0.90 -1.80 -28.62
N ILE A 257 -0.56 -2.53 -27.55
CA ILE A 257 -0.45 -1.94 -26.20
C ILE A 257 0.74 -0.97 -26.09
N ASP A 258 1.83 -1.22 -26.82
CA ASP A 258 2.96 -0.30 -26.89
C ASP A 258 2.55 1.03 -27.54
N TYR A 259 1.83 0.98 -28.66
CA TYR A 259 1.27 2.18 -29.28
C TYR A 259 0.28 2.93 -28.36
N PHE A 260 -0.54 2.21 -27.60
CA PHE A 260 -1.41 2.82 -26.59
C PHE A 260 -0.60 3.54 -25.49
N LEU A 261 0.48 2.93 -24.99
CA LEU A 261 1.33 3.52 -23.96
C LEU A 261 2.05 4.78 -24.46
N GLU A 262 2.53 4.77 -25.70
CA GLU A 262 3.11 5.94 -26.37
C GLU A 262 2.09 7.08 -26.48
N MET A 263 0.87 6.77 -26.93
CA MET A 263 -0.23 7.74 -27.01
C MET A 263 -0.59 8.31 -25.64
N LEU A 264 -0.70 7.45 -24.61
CA LEU A 264 -0.94 7.86 -23.23
C LEU A 264 0.17 8.79 -22.70
N GLN A 265 1.42 8.53 -23.05
CA GLN A 265 2.54 9.37 -22.66
C GLN A 265 2.47 10.76 -23.31
N HIS A 266 2.17 10.83 -24.62
CA HIS A 266 2.03 12.10 -25.34
C HIS A 266 0.86 12.96 -24.82
N HIS A 267 -0.25 12.32 -24.45
CA HIS A 267 -1.44 13.01 -23.95
C HIS A 267 -1.45 13.20 -22.42
N GLN A 268 -0.43 12.70 -21.70
CA GLN A 268 -0.43 12.71 -20.23
C GLN A 268 -0.57 14.13 -19.66
N SER A 269 0.15 15.10 -20.21
CA SER A 269 0.10 16.50 -19.74
C SER A 269 -1.27 17.14 -19.98
N SER A 270 -1.88 16.86 -21.13
CA SER A 270 -3.21 17.37 -21.48
C SER A 270 -4.31 16.77 -20.59
N ILE A 271 -4.29 15.44 -20.42
CA ILE A 271 -5.35 14.74 -19.69
C ILE A 271 -5.16 14.83 -18.18
N PHE A 272 -3.92 14.76 -17.67
CA PHE A 272 -3.64 14.59 -16.23
C PHE A 272 -2.77 15.70 -15.62
N GLY A 273 -2.29 16.66 -16.41
CA GLY A 273 -1.38 17.70 -15.93
C GLY A 273 -2.02 18.61 -14.88
N ASP A 274 -3.33 18.86 -14.98
CA ASP A 274 -4.10 19.58 -13.97
C ASP A 274 -4.10 18.85 -12.62
N ALA A 275 -4.31 17.53 -12.62
CA ALA A 275 -4.29 16.71 -11.40
C ALA A 275 -2.90 16.68 -10.75
N GLU A 276 -1.85 16.50 -11.54
CA GLU A 276 -0.47 16.49 -11.04
C GLU A 276 -0.08 17.85 -10.44
N TYR A 277 -0.42 18.94 -11.13
CA TYR A 277 -0.20 20.29 -10.64
C TYR A 277 -0.98 20.57 -9.35
N GLN A 278 -2.28 20.27 -9.31
CA GLN A 278 -3.12 20.58 -8.16
C GLN A 278 -2.77 19.75 -6.93
N ILE A 279 -2.43 18.46 -7.09
CA ILE A 279 -1.94 17.63 -5.98
C ILE A 279 -0.63 18.20 -5.42
N THR A 280 0.28 18.63 -6.30
CA THR A 280 1.56 19.22 -5.89
C THR A 280 1.36 20.57 -5.21
N LYS A 281 0.53 21.43 -5.78
CA LYS A 281 0.18 22.74 -5.24
C LYS A 281 -0.49 22.62 -3.87
N ALA A 282 -1.50 21.76 -3.73
CA ALA A 282 -2.18 21.53 -2.46
C ALA A 282 -1.22 21.00 -1.37
N ARG A 283 -0.27 20.13 -1.74
CA ARG A 283 0.80 19.67 -0.84
C ARG A 283 1.70 20.83 -0.40
N GLN A 284 2.10 21.70 -1.32
CA GLN A 284 2.94 22.86 -1.02
C GLN A 284 2.21 23.90 -0.16
N GLU A 285 0.95 24.21 -0.47
CA GLU A 285 0.13 25.15 0.29
C GLU A 285 -0.11 24.66 1.71
N LYS A 286 -0.45 23.37 1.88
CA LYS A 286 -0.60 22.75 3.19
C LYS A 286 0.70 22.81 4.00
N SER A 287 1.86 22.66 3.36
CA SER A 287 3.16 22.74 4.03
C SER A 287 3.54 24.16 4.47
N ARG A 288 2.92 25.22 3.90
CA ARG A 288 3.23 26.62 4.20
C ARG A 288 2.39 27.19 5.33
N ILE A 289 1.22 26.60 5.57
CA ILE A 289 0.29 27.05 6.61
C ILE A 289 0.74 26.40 7.92
N PRO A 290 0.98 27.17 9.01
CA PRO A 290 1.19 26.59 10.33
C PRO A 290 0.04 25.66 10.68
N GLU A 291 0.33 24.41 11.04
CA GLU A 291 -0.72 23.46 11.41
C GLU A 291 -1.50 24.01 12.62
N GLU A 292 -2.83 24.00 12.55
CA GLU A 292 -3.68 24.40 13.67
C GLU A 292 -3.49 23.39 14.82
N GLU A 293 -3.01 23.88 15.96
CA GLU A 293 -2.66 23.05 17.11
C GLU A 293 -3.90 22.45 17.80
N THR A 294 -3.73 21.26 18.36
CA THR A 294 -4.75 20.62 19.19
C THR A 294 -5.02 21.43 20.46
N ILE A 295 -6.28 21.54 20.84
CA ILE A 295 -6.69 22.20 22.08
C ILE A 295 -6.43 21.24 23.25
N GLU A 296 -5.62 21.66 24.23
CA GLU A 296 -5.23 20.82 25.38
C GLU A 296 -6.44 20.35 26.21
N GLU A 297 -7.44 21.21 26.38
CA GLU A 297 -8.68 20.87 27.08
C GLU A 297 -9.47 19.76 26.36
N ASP A 298 -9.46 19.76 25.02
CA ASP A 298 -10.11 18.69 24.24
C ASP A 298 -9.32 17.38 24.34
N VAL A 299 -7.99 17.43 24.40
CA VAL A 299 -7.12 16.25 24.60
C VAL A 299 -7.38 15.63 25.97
N GLU A 300 -7.45 16.43 27.03
CA GLU A 300 -7.73 15.97 28.39
C GLU A 300 -9.14 15.39 28.49
N LYS A 301 -10.15 16.12 27.99
CA LYS A 301 -11.55 15.66 27.97
C LYS A 301 -11.70 14.34 27.23
N LEU A 302 -11.04 14.19 26.08
CA LEU A 302 -11.05 12.94 25.32
C LEU A 302 -10.39 11.80 26.11
N ARG A 303 -9.27 12.06 26.78
CA ARG A 303 -8.59 11.06 27.61
C ARG A 303 -9.51 10.58 28.74
N GLU A 304 -10.16 11.50 29.46
CA GLU A 304 -11.11 11.17 30.53
C GLU A 304 -12.27 10.32 30.00
N TYR A 305 -12.85 10.73 28.86
CA TYR A 305 -13.90 9.97 28.19
C TYR A 305 -13.43 8.54 27.87
N LEU A 306 -12.27 8.38 27.23
CA LEU A 306 -11.72 7.08 26.85
C LEU A 306 -11.44 6.20 28.06
N VAL A 307 -10.77 6.72 29.09
CA VAL A 307 -10.45 5.97 30.32
C VAL A 307 -11.73 5.50 31.01
N LYS A 308 -12.76 6.34 31.08
CA LYS A 308 -14.06 5.97 31.62
C LYS A 308 -14.72 4.81 30.86
N GLN A 309 -14.57 4.77 29.53
CA GLN A 309 -15.14 3.70 28.70
C GLN A 309 -14.37 2.38 28.82
N ILE A 310 -13.04 2.42 28.97
CA ILE A 310 -12.18 1.22 28.88
C ILE A 310 -11.75 0.62 30.22
N SER A 311 -11.87 1.37 31.32
CA SER A 311 -11.43 0.93 32.66
C SER A 311 -12.58 0.47 33.57
N THR A 312 -13.73 0.10 33.01
CA THR A 312 -14.83 -0.52 33.76
C THR A 312 -14.58 -2.02 33.95
N ASP A 313 -14.97 -2.58 35.11
CA ASP A 313 -14.90 -4.02 35.38
C ASP A 313 -16.19 -4.77 34.98
N GLN A 314 -17.23 -4.04 34.59
CA GLN A 314 -18.57 -4.57 34.28
C GLN A 314 -18.92 -4.31 32.81
N PHE A 315 -18.18 -4.92 31.90
CA PHE A 315 -18.55 -4.89 30.49
C PHE A 315 -19.76 -5.78 30.23
N SER A 316 -20.75 -5.22 29.53
CA SER A 316 -21.91 -5.95 29.03
C SER A 316 -22.09 -5.63 27.56
N PHE A 317 -22.36 -6.66 26.75
CA PHE A 317 -22.55 -6.54 25.31
C PHE A 317 -23.95 -6.99 24.91
N PRO A 318 -25.01 -6.21 25.24
CA PRO A 318 -26.38 -6.54 24.85
C PRO A 318 -26.58 -6.50 23.33
N ASP A 319 -25.75 -5.73 22.62
CA ASP A 319 -25.80 -5.55 21.19
C ASP A 319 -24.40 -5.34 20.59
N VAL A 320 -24.29 -5.48 19.26
CA VAL A 320 -23.02 -5.32 18.53
C VAL A 320 -22.46 -3.90 18.65
N SER A 321 -23.30 -2.88 18.77
CA SER A 321 -22.88 -1.48 18.86
C SER A 321 -22.13 -1.19 20.17
N SER A 322 -22.53 -1.80 21.28
CA SER A 322 -21.81 -1.71 22.56
C SER A 322 -20.39 -2.29 22.50
N TYR A 323 -20.22 -3.44 21.81
CA TYR A 323 -18.89 -4.01 21.54
C TYR A 323 -18.06 -3.11 20.63
N VAL A 324 -18.67 -2.59 19.56
CA VAL A 324 -18.03 -1.68 18.61
C VAL A 324 -17.55 -0.40 19.30
N ALA A 325 -18.35 0.17 20.20
CA ALA A 325 -17.97 1.36 20.97
C ALA A 325 -16.73 1.10 21.84
N LEU A 326 -16.69 -0.04 22.56
CA LEU A 326 -15.52 -0.41 23.35
C LEU A 326 -14.28 -0.64 22.49
N ARG A 327 -14.42 -1.40 21.40
CA ARG A 327 -13.35 -1.68 20.45
C ARG A 327 -12.76 -0.39 19.86
N ASP A 328 -13.62 0.54 19.43
CA ASP A 328 -13.21 1.81 18.84
C ASP A 328 -12.51 2.69 19.88
N ALA A 329 -13.01 2.73 21.12
CA ALA A 329 -12.39 3.45 22.24
C ALA A 329 -10.98 2.94 22.54
N VAL A 330 -10.80 1.62 22.66
CA VAL A 330 -9.47 1.02 22.91
C VAL A 330 -8.53 1.26 21.73
N CYS A 331 -9.00 1.09 20.49
CA CYS A 331 -8.20 1.34 19.30
C CYS A 331 -7.73 2.80 19.25
N ALA A 332 -8.64 3.76 19.50
CA ALA A 332 -8.32 5.17 19.53
C ALA A 332 -7.33 5.51 20.67
N ARG A 333 -7.55 4.98 21.88
CA ARG A 333 -6.68 5.18 23.03
C ARG A 333 -5.25 4.72 22.74
N ILE A 334 -5.07 3.52 22.19
CA ILE A 334 -3.74 2.99 21.86
C ILE A 334 -3.09 3.81 20.74
N THR A 335 -3.82 4.17 19.68
CA THR A 335 -3.27 4.99 18.58
C THR A 335 -2.78 6.35 19.08
N LEU A 336 -3.62 7.08 19.82
CA LEU A 336 -3.32 8.43 20.30
C LEU A 336 -2.23 8.43 21.37
N PHE A 337 -2.27 7.49 22.32
CA PHE A 337 -1.26 7.36 23.37
C PHE A 337 0.15 7.13 22.81
N ASN A 338 0.25 6.36 21.71
CA ASN A 338 1.52 6.03 21.09
C ASN A 338 1.95 6.96 19.96
N ALA A 339 1.17 8.01 19.64
CA ALA A 339 1.42 8.87 18.47
C ALA A 339 1.61 8.07 17.16
N ARG A 340 0.85 6.97 17.00
CA ARG A 340 0.92 6.10 15.80
C ARG A 340 0.17 6.72 14.62
N ARG A 341 0.44 6.23 13.41
CA ARG A 341 -0.42 6.55 12.25
C ARG A 341 -1.81 5.95 12.46
N GLY A 342 -2.80 6.54 11.80
CA GLY A 342 -4.22 6.28 12.05
C GLY A 342 -4.58 4.80 12.07
N ASN A 343 -4.05 4.02 11.12
CA ASN A 343 -4.35 2.60 11.01
C ASN A 343 -3.33 1.66 11.67
N GLU A 344 -2.17 2.14 12.15
CA GLU A 344 -1.10 1.27 12.65
C GLU A 344 -1.57 0.40 13.83
N ALA A 345 -2.24 0.96 14.85
CA ALA A 345 -2.71 0.17 16.00
C ALA A 345 -3.83 -0.82 15.62
N SER A 346 -4.66 -0.48 14.63
CA SER A 346 -5.75 -1.36 14.16
C SER A 346 -5.25 -2.68 13.58
N HIS A 347 -3.98 -2.73 13.15
CA HIS A 347 -3.33 -3.94 12.62
C HIS A 347 -2.88 -4.94 13.68
N LEU A 348 -3.01 -4.60 14.97
CA LEU A 348 -2.58 -5.47 16.07
C LEU A 348 -3.28 -6.83 16.00
N THR A 349 -2.50 -7.91 16.00
CA THR A 349 -3.00 -9.28 15.94
C THR A 349 -3.25 -9.89 17.32
N LEU A 350 -4.12 -10.89 17.40
CA LEU A 350 -4.41 -11.64 18.61
C LEU A 350 -3.13 -12.28 19.18
N GLN A 351 -2.23 -12.79 18.33
CA GLN A 351 -0.95 -13.32 18.76
C GLN A 351 -0.08 -12.23 19.43
N GLN A 352 0.09 -11.08 18.78
CA GLN A 352 0.87 -9.95 19.34
C GLN A 352 0.29 -9.43 20.66
N TRP A 353 -1.02 -9.51 20.84
CA TRP A 353 -1.68 -9.22 22.11
C TRP A 353 -1.32 -10.26 23.19
N ARG A 354 -1.42 -11.56 22.89
CA ARG A 354 -1.05 -12.64 23.84
C ARG A 354 0.42 -12.57 24.24
N ASP A 355 1.30 -12.26 23.29
CA ASP A 355 2.74 -12.08 23.52
C ASP A 355 2.99 -10.92 24.50
N ALA A 356 2.25 -9.82 24.34
CA ALA A 356 2.33 -8.67 25.24
C ALA A 356 1.75 -8.97 26.63
N GLU A 357 0.59 -9.62 26.68
CA GLU A 357 -0.10 -9.98 27.93
C GLU A 357 0.71 -10.98 28.76
N SER A 358 1.36 -11.94 28.12
CA SER A 358 2.28 -12.88 28.77
C SER A 358 3.63 -12.26 29.13
N SER A 359 3.85 -10.98 28.79
CA SER A 359 5.09 -10.25 29.06
C SER A 359 6.32 -10.92 28.43
N GLN A 360 6.15 -11.52 27.23
CA GLN A 360 7.17 -12.31 26.52
C GLN A 360 8.49 -11.55 26.32
N TRP A 361 8.42 -10.23 26.15
CA TRP A 361 9.56 -9.37 25.81
C TRP A 361 10.31 -8.82 27.03
N THR A 362 9.84 -9.09 28.25
CA THR A 362 10.47 -8.61 29.49
C THR A 362 11.04 -9.76 30.32
N GLN A 363 12.33 -9.67 30.66
CA GLN A 363 12.99 -10.64 31.54
C GLN A 363 12.73 -10.30 33.01
N ARG A 364 11.94 -11.13 33.71
CA ARG A 364 11.56 -10.91 35.12
C ARG A 364 12.77 -10.66 36.04
N THR A 365 13.85 -11.42 35.85
CA THR A 365 15.09 -11.29 36.64
C THR A 365 15.78 -9.93 36.50
N ARG A 366 15.65 -9.26 35.35
CA ARG A 366 16.18 -7.91 35.15
C ARG A 366 15.26 -6.84 35.73
N LEU A 367 13.95 -7.08 35.75
CA LEU A 367 12.99 -6.16 36.34
C LEU A 367 13.21 -6.00 37.85
N ASP A 368 13.56 -7.09 38.55
CA ASP A 368 13.81 -7.05 40.00
C ASP A 368 15.03 -6.20 40.37
N GLN A 369 15.97 -6.01 39.43
CA GLN A 369 17.19 -5.21 39.60
C GLN A 369 16.99 -3.71 39.36
N LEU A 370 15.86 -3.31 38.77
CA LEU A 370 15.53 -1.90 38.57
C LEU A 370 15.20 -1.23 39.92
N ASP A 371 15.38 0.09 39.99
CA ASP A 371 14.98 0.85 41.16
C ASP A 371 13.44 0.82 41.36
N PRO A 372 12.92 1.16 42.54
CA PRO A 372 11.49 1.12 42.81
C PRO A 372 10.61 1.94 41.86
N VAL A 373 11.10 3.07 41.36
CA VAL A 373 10.37 3.97 40.44
C VAL A 373 10.31 3.33 39.06
N ASP A 374 11.44 2.88 38.53
CA ASP A 374 11.51 2.18 37.24
C ASP A 374 10.68 0.89 37.24
N ARG A 375 10.71 0.12 38.34
CA ARG A 375 9.84 -1.06 38.51
C ARG A 375 8.37 -0.72 38.52
N ALA A 376 7.99 0.43 39.08
CA ALA A 376 6.61 0.89 39.06
C ALA A 376 6.22 1.32 37.63
N LEU A 377 7.11 2.02 36.92
CA LEU A 377 6.89 2.49 35.55
C LEU A 377 6.74 1.33 34.55
N VAL A 378 7.56 0.28 34.63
CA VAL A 378 7.40 -0.90 33.77
C VAL A 378 6.02 -1.56 33.95
N LYS A 379 5.41 -1.44 35.13
CA LYS A 379 4.08 -2.01 35.40
C LYS A 379 2.93 -1.14 34.87
N THR A 380 3.18 0.06 34.33
CA THR A 380 2.12 0.94 33.82
C THR A 380 1.69 0.62 32.38
N SER A 381 2.50 -0.14 31.65
CA SER A 381 2.24 -0.46 30.24
C SER A 381 2.80 -1.84 29.87
N LEU A 382 2.06 -2.58 29.04
CA LEU A 382 2.59 -3.73 28.31
C LEU A 382 3.25 -3.26 27.02
N LEU A 383 4.17 -4.06 26.48
CA LEU A 383 4.88 -3.75 25.24
C LEU A 383 4.62 -4.81 24.18
N THR A 384 4.30 -4.37 22.95
CA THR A 384 4.21 -5.22 21.77
C THR A 384 4.95 -4.57 20.59
N PHE A 385 5.18 -5.35 19.54
CA PHE A 385 5.94 -4.89 18.36
C PHE A 385 5.13 -5.12 17.08
N MET A 386 5.03 -4.07 16.26
CA MET A 386 4.33 -4.10 14.97
C MET A 386 5.31 -3.89 13.81
N PRO A 387 5.02 -4.44 12.61
CA PRO A 387 5.86 -4.21 11.44
C PRO A 387 5.80 -2.74 10.98
N GLY A 388 6.97 -2.12 10.83
CA GLY A 388 7.15 -0.75 10.34
C GLY A 388 7.41 -0.65 8.83
N LYS A 389 7.74 0.57 8.35
CA LYS A 389 8.18 0.77 6.95
C LYS A 389 9.56 0.14 6.74
N GLY A 390 9.64 -0.87 5.87
CA GLY A 390 10.89 -1.57 5.53
C GLY A 390 10.72 -3.08 5.61
N ARG A 391 11.78 -3.86 5.34
CA ARG A 391 11.76 -5.33 5.47
C ARG A 391 12.12 -5.85 6.86
N SER A 392 12.61 -4.99 7.76
CA SER A 392 13.20 -5.42 9.04
C SER A 392 12.89 -4.54 10.27
N ARG A 393 12.26 -3.37 10.11
CA ARG A 393 12.04 -2.46 11.25
C ARG A 393 10.74 -2.83 11.95
N GLN A 394 10.85 -3.32 13.19
CA GLN A 394 9.71 -3.40 14.11
C GLN A 394 9.59 -2.09 14.87
N VAL A 395 8.35 -1.73 15.20
CA VAL A 395 8.02 -0.50 15.91
C VAL A 395 7.33 -0.87 17.21
N PRO A 396 7.81 -0.37 18.36
CA PRO A 396 7.20 -0.65 19.64
C PRO A 396 5.82 0.02 19.76
N VAL A 397 4.92 -0.64 20.48
CA VAL A 397 3.60 -0.11 20.85
C VAL A 397 3.37 -0.41 22.32
N HIS A 398 3.14 0.65 23.09
CA HIS A 398 2.79 0.57 24.49
C HIS A 398 1.28 0.39 24.64
N ILE A 399 0.86 -0.69 25.29
CA ILE A 399 -0.52 -0.89 25.70
C ILE A 399 -0.60 -0.46 27.16
N SER A 400 -1.12 0.74 27.41
CA SER A 400 -1.26 1.24 28.77
C SER A 400 -2.20 0.35 29.59
N LYS A 401 -1.94 0.24 30.90
CA LYS A 401 -2.63 -0.68 31.79
C LYS A 401 -4.15 -0.43 31.86
N ASP A 402 -4.58 0.81 31.64
CA ASP A 402 -5.99 1.20 31.53
C ASP A 402 -6.73 0.47 30.39
N CYS A 403 -6.03 0.12 29.29
CA CYS A 403 -6.59 -0.61 28.16
C CYS A 403 -6.73 -2.12 28.41
N VAL A 404 -6.01 -2.70 29.38
CA VAL A 404 -5.89 -4.17 29.52
C VAL A 404 -7.23 -4.87 29.78
N PRO A 405 -8.11 -4.40 30.68
CA PRO A 405 -9.41 -5.02 30.89
C PRO A 405 -10.25 -5.06 29.61
N ALA A 406 -10.35 -3.93 28.90
CA ALA A 406 -11.08 -3.85 27.65
C ALA A 406 -10.45 -4.70 26.54
N MET A 407 -9.12 -4.74 26.43
CA MET A 407 -8.38 -5.58 25.49
C MET A 407 -8.70 -7.07 25.67
N ARG A 408 -8.78 -7.55 26.92
CA ARG A 408 -9.20 -8.93 27.22
C ARG A 408 -10.60 -9.22 26.71
N MET A 409 -11.55 -8.31 26.93
CA MET A 409 -12.94 -8.50 26.48
C MET A 409 -13.06 -8.54 24.96
N ILE A 410 -12.40 -7.61 24.24
CA ILE A 410 -12.51 -7.56 22.77
C ILE A 410 -11.73 -8.68 22.06
N ALA A 411 -10.74 -9.26 22.74
CA ALA A 411 -9.94 -10.39 22.28
C ALA A 411 -10.54 -11.76 22.68
N ASP A 412 -11.51 -11.79 23.60
CA ASP A 412 -12.11 -13.03 24.11
C ASP A 412 -12.80 -13.82 22.98
N PRO A 413 -12.46 -15.11 22.77
CA PRO A 413 -13.02 -15.91 21.68
C PRO A 413 -14.55 -16.04 21.71
N THR A 414 -15.14 -16.18 22.90
CA THR A 414 -16.58 -16.38 23.05
C THR A 414 -17.34 -15.09 22.75
N ILE A 415 -16.85 -13.95 23.25
CA ILE A 415 -17.43 -12.62 22.95
C ILE A 415 -17.31 -12.33 21.45
N ARG A 416 -16.13 -12.56 20.85
CA ARG A 416 -15.92 -12.34 19.42
C ARG A 416 -16.89 -13.15 18.56
N GLN A 417 -17.08 -14.42 18.90
CA GLN A 417 -18.04 -15.27 18.21
C GLN A 417 -19.48 -14.74 18.38
N GLY A 418 -19.87 -14.34 19.59
CA GLY A 418 -21.18 -13.76 19.88
C GLY A 418 -21.45 -12.46 19.10
N MET A 419 -20.40 -11.69 18.78
CA MET A 419 -20.48 -10.44 18.01
C MET A 419 -20.37 -10.65 16.48
N GLY A 420 -20.38 -11.90 16.01
CA GLY A 420 -20.32 -12.23 14.59
C GLY A 420 -18.95 -11.99 13.95
N ILE A 421 -17.88 -12.03 14.74
CA ILE A 421 -16.50 -11.98 14.26
C ILE A 421 -16.06 -13.40 13.89
N LEU A 422 -15.40 -13.54 12.73
CA LEU A 422 -14.88 -14.84 12.29
C LEU A 422 -13.78 -15.35 13.23
N GLY A 423 -13.59 -16.67 13.26
CA GLY A 423 -12.51 -17.30 14.02
C GLY A 423 -11.13 -16.79 13.61
N GLU A 424 -10.13 -17.01 14.48
CA GLU A 424 -8.79 -16.43 14.34
C GLU A 424 -8.08 -16.77 13.02
N ASP A 425 -8.33 -17.98 12.48
CA ASP A 425 -7.80 -18.40 11.17
C ASP A 425 -8.27 -17.51 10.01
N ALA A 426 -9.47 -16.92 10.14
CA ALA A 426 -10.07 -16.04 9.15
C ALA A 426 -9.91 -14.55 9.51
N ASN A 427 -9.96 -14.18 10.80
CA ASN A 427 -9.72 -12.83 11.28
C ASN A 427 -8.82 -12.82 12.51
N LYS A 428 -7.52 -12.60 12.27
CA LYS A 428 -6.46 -12.58 13.28
C LYS A 428 -6.33 -11.28 14.07
N TYR A 429 -7.13 -10.25 13.77
CA TYR A 429 -6.94 -8.90 14.32
C TYR A 429 -7.68 -8.75 15.65
N VAL A 430 -7.05 -8.06 16.62
CA VAL A 430 -7.73 -7.67 17.87
C VAL A 430 -8.91 -6.76 17.53
N PHE A 431 -8.65 -5.69 16.77
CA PHE A 431 -9.65 -4.71 16.35
C PHE A 431 -10.37 -5.14 15.06
N ALA A 432 -11.02 -6.30 15.11
CA ALA A 432 -11.76 -6.86 13.98
C ALA A 432 -13.04 -6.06 13.66
N ASN A 433 -13.37 -5.98 12.37
CA ASN A 433 -14.72 -5.61 11.94
C ASN A 433 -15.71 -6.74 12.27
N THR A 434 -16.93 -6.35 12.62
CA THR A 434 -18.04 -7.28 12.88
C THR A 434 -18.70 -7.71 11.56
N GLY A 435 -19.73 -8.57 11.62
CA GLY A 435 -20.52 -8.96 10.45
C GLY A 435 -19.80 -9.91 9.48
N GLY A 436 -18.98 -10.83 10.00
CA GLY A 436 -18.28 -11.82 9.18
C GLY A 436 -17.12 -11.25 8.35
N SER A 437 -16.59 -10.07 8.73
CA SER A 437 -15.45 -9.47 8.05
C SER A 437 -14.15 -10.19 8.40
N VAL A 438 -13.27 -10.35 7.41
CA VAL A 438 -11.88 -10.78 7.61
C VAL A 438 -10.96 -9.61 7.98
N PHE A 439 -11.47 -8.37 7.94
CA PHE A 439 -10.70 -7.13 8.08
C PHE A 439 -10.72 -6.56 9.50
N HIS A 440 -9.75 -5.69 9.78
CA HIS A 440 -9.73 -4.83 10.96
C HIS A 440 -10.48 -3.51 10.68
N VAL A 441 -10.77 -2.77 11.75
CA VAL A 441 -11.35 -1.43 11.68
C VAL A 441 -10.44 -0.42 10.99
N ASN A 442 -11.03 0.65 10.45
CA ASN A 442 -10.27 1.84 10.08
C ASN A 442 -10.03 2.67 11.37
N GLY A 443 -8.76 2.81 11.77
CA GLY A 443 -8.42 3.50 13.01
C GLY A 443 -8.67 5.02 12.99
N TRP A 444 -8.70 5.65 11.80
CA TRP A 444 -9.16 7.04 11.68
C TRP A 444 -10.64 7.17 12.05
N GLN A 445 -11.47 6.24 11.57
CA GLN A 445 -12.89 6.22 11.90
C GLN A 445 -13.11 6.00 13.40
N CYS A 446 -12.33 5.11 14.03
CA CYS A 446 -12.38 4.92 15.48
C CYS A 446 -12.10 6.22 16.24
N ILE A 447 -11.03 6.95 15.88
CA ILE A 447 -10.67 8.24 16.51
C ILE A 447 -11.77 9.28 16.28
N ASN A 448 -12.26 9.40 15.04
CA ASN A 448 -13.30 10.37 14.69
C ASN A 448 -14.60 10.09 15.46
N ASN A 449 -15.03 8.83 15.55
CA ASN A 449 -16.22 8.43 16.29
C ASN A 449 -16.12 8.82 17.77
N VAL A 450 -15.00 8.50 18.43
CA VAL A 450 -14.85 8.79 19.86
C VAL A 450 -14.69 10.29 20.14
N ALA A 451 -14.05 11.04 19.25
CA ALA A 451 -13.94 12.49 19.35
C ALA A 451 -15.31 13.18 19.28
N LEU A 452 -16.18 12.72 18.36
CA LEU A 452 -17.55 13.20 18.26
C LEU A 452 -18.38 12.83 19.50
N GLN A 453 -18.28 11.59 19.97
CA GLN A 453 -19.01 11.12 21.16
C GLN A 453 -18.56 11.80 22.46
N ALA A 454 -17.29 12.18 22.57
CA ALA A 454 -16.77 12.92 23.72
C ALA A 454 -17.27 14.38 23.78
N GLY A 455 -17.94 14.87 22.73
CA GLY A 455 -18.47 16.23 22.68
C GLY A 455 -17.39 17.30 22.78
N LEU A 456 -16.29 17.11 22.05
CA LEU A 456 -15.16 18.05 22.02
C LEU A 456 -15.52 19.37 21.35
N ARG A 457 -14.78 20.44 21.65
CA ARG A 457 -15.00 21.76 21.04
C ARG A 457 -14.59 21.77 19.57
N ARG A 458 -13.45 21.14 19.25
CA ARG A 458 -12.90 21.02 17.89
C ARG A 458 -12.49 19.57 17.61
N PRO A 459 -13.46 18.65 17.44
CA PRO A 459 -13.16 17.23 17.17
C PRO A 459 -12.35 17.03 15.88
N ASP A 460 -12.42 17.96 14.92
CA ASP A 460 -11.63 17.98 13.68
C ASP A 460 -10.11 18.18 13.91
N LEU A 461 -9.71 18.66 15.10
CA LEU A 461 -8.31 18.77 15.49
C LEU A 461 -7.77 17.48 16.13
N ILE A 462 -8.63 16.56 16.56
CA ILE A 462 -8.21 15.27 17.12
C ILE A 462 -8.05 14.26 15.99
N THR A 463 -6.81 14.14 15.49
CA THR A 463 -6.43 13.11 14.52
C THR A 463 -5.12 12.46 14.90
N ALA A 464 -4.87 11.24 14.43
CA ALA A 464 -3.59 10.57 14.63
C ALA A 464 -2.40 11.41 14.14
N THR A 465 -2.55 12.10 13.02
CA THR A 465 -1.52 12.98 12.45
C THR A 465 -1.22 14.18 13.35
N LYS A 466 -2.26 14.89 13.80
CA LYS A 466 -2.10 16.05 14.68
C LYS A 466 -1.56 15.65 16.05
N GLN A 467 -2.02 14.55 16.62
CA GLN A 467 -1.47 14.01 17.87
C GLN A 467 0.00 13.64 17.73
N ARG A 468 0.38 13.05 16.59
CA ARG A 468 1.77 12.71 16.29
C ARG A 468 2.65 13.94 16.11
N HIS A 469 2.11 15.01 15.53
CA HIS A 469 2.78 16.31 15.45
C HIS A 469 2.98 16.89 16.86
N ARG A 470 1.89 17.05 17.62
CA ARG A 470 1.89 17.54 19.01
C ARG A 470 2.94 16.84 19.88
N ILE A 471 2.95 15.51 19.91
CA ILE A 471 3.92 14.73 20.70
C ILE A 471 5.35 14.91 20.20
N SER A 472 5.57 15.00 18.87
CA SER A 472 6.91 15.29 18.33
C SER A 472 7.43 16.65 18.77
N THR A 473 6.59 17.68 18.74
CA THR A 473 6.94 19.03 19.17
C THR A 473 7.22 19.07 20.67
N GLU A 474 6.36 18.46 21.49
CA GLU A 474 6.54 18.38 22.94
C GLU A 474 7.85 17.67 23.35
N PHE A 475 8.24 16.61 22.62
CA PHE A 475 9.52 15.94 22.82
C PHE A 475 10.71 16.75 22.28
N ALA A 476 10.51 17.58 21.25
CA ALA A 476 11.57 18.42 20.70
C ALA A 476 11.91 19.60 21.64
N ASP A 477 10.92 20.14 22.35
CA ASP A 477 11.08 21.24 23.29
C ASP A 477 11.71 20.81 24.63
N ARG A 478 11.70 19.50 24.94
CA ARG A 478 12.32 18.94 26.15
C ARG A 478 13.81 18.67 25.95
N GLU A 479 14.63 19.11 26.90
CA GLU A 479 16.02 18.67 27.00
C GLU A 479 16.08 17.20 27.41
N MET A 480 16.51 16.33 26.48
CA MET A 480 16.62 14.89 26.72
C MET A 480 18.04 14.38 26.41
N PRO A 481 18.52 13.37 27.16
CA PRO A 481 19.75 12.65 26.83
C PRO A 481 19.72 12.07 25.40
N PRO A 482 20.86 11.96 24.70
CA PRO A 482 20.90 11.43 23.33
C PRO A 482 20.30 10.03 23.16
N GLN A 483 20.47 9.16 24.17
CA GLN A 483 19.95 7.79 24.16
C GLN A 483 18.41 7.76 24.21
N GLU A 484 17.80 8.59 25.05
CA GLU A 484 16.34 8.70 25.13
C GLU A 484 15.75 9.30 23.85
N ARG A 485 16.46 10.26 23.25
CA ARG A 485 16.07 10.84 21.95
C ARG A 485 16.10 9.80 20.82
N GLU A 486 17.10 8.91 20.82
CA GLU A 486 17.17 7.79 19.86
C GLU A 486 16.02 6.80 20.07
N LEU A 487 15.72 6.43 21.31
CA LEU A 487 14.56 5.58 21.64
C LEU A 487 13.24 6.20 21.19
N PHE A 488 13.08 7.53 21.31
CA PHE A 488 11.90 8.23 20.82
C PHE A 488 11.80 8.19 19.28
N TYR A 489 12.90 8.37 18.56
CA TYR A 489 12.91 8.23 17.10
C TYR A 489 12.59 6.81 16.66
N ASP A 490 13.08 5.82 17.40
CA ASP A 490 12.75 4.42 17.20
C ASP A 490 11.28 4.12 17.44
N HIS A 491 10.72 4.64 18.54
CA HIS A 491 9.29 4.64 18.79
C HIS A 491 8.55 5.25 17.61
N MET A 492 8.89 6.46 17.16
CA MET A 492 8.18 7.14 16.07
C MET A 492 8.38 6.45 14.71
N GLY A 493 9.43 5.65 14.52
CA GLY A 493 9.67 4.92 13.28
C GLY A 493 10.30 5.79 12.18
N HIS A 494 11.06 6.82 12.54
CA HIS A 494 11.80 7.72 11.64
C HIS A 494 13.22 7.98 12.15
N CYS A 495 14.12 8.47 11.29
CA CYS A 495 15.45 8.93 11.70
C CYS A 495 15.44 10.42 12.09
N ALA A 496 16.49 10.86 12.79
CA ALA A 496 16.65 12.24 13.28
C ALA A 496 16.47 13.31 12.18
N ASP A 497 16.85 13.01 10.94
CA ASP A 497 16.78 13.95 9.82
C ASP A 497 15.35 14.29 9.40
N VAL A 498 14.40 13.37 9.56
CA VAL A 498 12.97 13.61 9.29
C VAL A 498 12.38 14.58 10.31
N ASN A 499 12.89 14.57 11.55
CA ASN A 499 12.42 15.46 12.61
C ASN A 499 13.00 16.88 12.52
N LYS A 500 14.22 17.03 12.00
CA LYS A 500 14.91 18.32 11.89
C LYS A 500 14.18 19.34 11.00
N GLY A 501 13.40 18.87 10.02
CA GLY A 501 12.64 19.73 9.11
C GLY A 501 11.13 19.83 9.36
N SER A 502 10.56 19.02 10.27
CA SER A 502 9.10 18.83 10.35
C SER A 502 8.44 19.31 11.65
N TYR A 503 9.18 19.43 12.76
CA TYR A 503 8.59 19.64 14.10
C TYR A 503 9.32 20.68 14.98
N GLN A 504 10.39 21.30 14.49
CA GLN A 504 10.99 22.45 15.16
C GLN A 504 10.18 23.71 14.77
N HIS A 505 10.06 24.68 15.69
CA HIS A 505 9.26 25.92 15.57
C HIS A 505 8.95 26.37 14.13
N PRO A 506 7.72 26.87 13.83
CA PRO A 506 7.26 27.12 12.47
C PRO A 506 8.38 27.75 11.62
N LEU A 507 8.78 27.07 10.54
CA LEU A 507 9.92 27.49 9.70
C LEU A 507 9.87 28.97 9.35
N ALA A 508 8.66 29.52 9.16
CA ALA A 508 8.42 30.94 8.95
C ALA A 508 8.93 31.83 10.10
N VAL A 509 8.67 31.48 11.37
CA VAL A 509 9.11 32.24 12.54
C VAL A 509 10.63 32.19 12.68
N GLN A 510 11.24 31.00 12.54
CA GLN A 510 12.71 30.90 12.56
C GLN A 510 13.35 31.68 11.39
N GLN A 511 12.77 31.60 10.20
CA GLN A 511 13.24 32.33 9.04
C GLN A 511 13.12 33.85 9.27
N ILE A 512 12.03 34.34 9.88
CA ILE A 512 11.87 35.75 10.24
C ILE A 512 12.90 36.17 11.30
N LEU A 513 13.06 35.40 12.38
CA LEU A 513 13.93 35.76 13.50
C LEU A 513 15.43 35.67 13.17
N SER A 514 15.82 34.78 12.25
CA SER A 514 17.21 34.57 11.85
C SER A 514 17.56 35.31 10.55
N VAL A 515 16.97 34.89 9.43
CA VAL A 515 17.23 35.46 8.10
C VAL A 515 16.56 36.82 7.96
N GLY A 516 15.30 36.96 8.38
CA GLY A 516 14.58 38.23 8.37
C GLY A 516 15.30 39.29 9.17
N ARG A 517 15.75 38.99 10.40
CA ARG A 517 16.59 39.88 11.19
C ARG A 517 17.81 40.39 10.42
N ARG A 518 18.61 39.49 9.83
CA ARG A 518 19.80 39.85 9.05
C ARG A 518 19.46 40.67 7.79
N LEU A 519 18.38 40.32 7.09
CA LEU A 519 17.93 41.07 5.92
C LEU A 519 17.53 42.51 6.29
N HIS A 520 16.88 42.70 7.42
CA HIS A 520 16.52 44.04 7.89
C HIS A 520 17.70 44.82 8.47
N GLU A 521 18.70 44.14 9.08
CA GLU A 521 19.98 44.75 9.46
C GLU A 521 20.71 45.30 8.22
N ILE A 522 20.68 44.57 7.10
CA ILE A 522 21.24 45.02 5.80
C ILE A 522 20.42 46.17 5.20
N ASP A 523 19.09 46.09 5.27
CA ASP A 523 18.18 47.13 4.75
C ASP A 523 18.21 48.43 5.58
N GLY A 524 18.76 48.37 6.80
CA GLY A 524 18.93 49.53 7.68
C GLY A 524 17.63 50.05 8.29
N LYS A 525 16.56 49.24 8.31
CA LYS A 525 15.23 49.63 8.79
C LYS A 525 14.55 48.53 9.60
N ILE A 526 14.84 48.49 10.90
CA ILE A 526 13.88 47.97 11.89
C ILE A 526 13.81 48.96 13.05
N VAL A 527 12.59 49.45 13.32
CA VAL A 527 12.22 50.00 14.63
C VAL A 527 11.13 49.07 15.16
N ILE A 528 11.46 48.23 16.14
CA ILE A 528 10.44 47.46 16.87
C ILE A 528 10.02 48.32 18.07
N THR A 529 8.81 48.87 18.00
CA THR A 529 8.17 49.50 19.15
C THR A 529 7.37 48.42 19.88
N TYR A 530 7.74 48.08 21.11
CA TYR A 530 6.97 47.16 21.95
C TYR A 530 6.66 47.84 23.28
N GLY A 531 5.38 47.90 23.64
CA GLY A 531 4.91 48.51 24.87
C GLY A 531 4.69 47.46 25.95
N PHE A 532 5.27 47.70 27.13
CA PHE A 532 4.96 46.94 28.34
C PHE A 532 4.56 47.93 29.43
N GLY A 533 3.26 48.09 29.70
CA GLY A 533 2.75 49.16 30.56
C GLY A 533 2.80 50.55 29.91
N ASN A 534 3.03 51.61 30.71
CA ASN A 534 3.02 53.01 30.27
C ASN A 534 4.34 53.51 29.64
N SER A 535 5.27 52.63 29.29
CA SER A 535 6.53 53.00 28.62
C SER A 535 6.66 52.35 27.24
N CYS A 536 7.06 53.16 26.26
CA CYS A 536 7.51 52.72 24.95
C CYS A 536 9.04 52.65 24.95
N TYR A 537 9.60 51.54 24.48
CA TYR A 537 11.03 51.40 24.21
C TYR A 537 11.24 51.18 22.71
N GLU A 538 12.25 51.85 22.14
CA GLU A 538 12.74 51.58 20.79
C GLU A 538 13.94 50.63 20.89
N ILE A 539 13.83 49.43 20.31
CA ILE A 539 14.98 48.53 20.17
C ILE A 539 15.60 48.79 18.80
N PHE A 540 16.75 49.47 18.78
CA PHE A 540 17.63 49.49 17.62
C PHE A 540 18.42 48.18 17.59
N LEU A 541 18.11 47.30 16.64
CA LEU A 541 18.96 46.15 16.36
C LEU A 541 20.22 46.68 15.66
N ALA A 542 21.25 47.04 16.45
CA ALA A 542 22.56 47.35 15.91
C ALA A 542 23.10 46.11 15.18
N PRO A 543 23.85 46.28 14.06
CA PRO A 543 24.48 45.15 13.40
C PRO A 543 25.37 44.43 14.40
N ASN A 544 25.08 43.14 14.65
CA ASN A 544 25.96 42.30 15.46
C ASN A 544 27.32 42.25 14.75
N THR A 545 28.31 42.99 15.25
CA THR A 545 29.71 42.72 14.93
C THR A 545 30.00 41.30 15.40
N CYS A 546 30.20 40.41 14.44
CA CYS A 546 30.58 39.03 14.66
C CYS A 546 31.73 38.95 15.65
N GLN A 547 31.46 38.47 16.87
CA GLN A 547 32.46 38.33 17.93
C GLN A 547 32.88 36.87 18.18
N ASP A 548 32.62 35.99 17.20
CA ASP A 548 33.11 34.60 17.18
C ASP A 548 33.67 34.26 15.79
N CYS A 549 34.70 34.99 15.38
CA CYS A 549 35.64 34.50 14.37
C CYS A 549 37.02 34.43 15.02
N GLN A 550 37.40 33.27 15.54
CA GLN A 550 38.81 33.01 15.80
C GLN A 550 39.57 33.02 14.46
N PRO A 551 40.72 33.73 14.37
CA PRO A 551 41.46 33.85 13.13
C PRO A 551 42.19 32.54 12.82
N SER A 552 41.74 31.81 11.80
CA SER A 552 42.62 30.83 11.13
C SER A 552 43.66 31.60 10.32
N THR A 553 44.90 31.49 10.74
CA THR A 553 46.10 32.07 10.10
C THR A 553 46.11 31.90 8.59
N SER A 554 46.38 33.03 7.93
CA SER A 554 46.62 33.20 6.51
C SER A 554 47.79 32.37 5.99
N THR A 555 47.61 31.74 4.83
CA THR A 555 48.70 31.60 3.86
C THR A 555 48.22 32.16 2.53
N SER A 556 48.68 33.38 2.26
CA SER A 556 48.56 34.12 1.02
C SER A 556 49.29 33.40 -0.12
N LYS A 557 48.61 33.14 -1.24
CA LYS A 557 49.23 33.18 -2.56
C LYS A 557 48.33 33.91 -3.56
N GLU A 558 48.95 34.94 -4.09
CA GLU A 558 48.55 35.97 -5.04
C GLU A 558 47.76 35.49 -6.27
N ILE A 559 46.84 36.34 -6.73
CA ILE A 559 46.35 36.36 -8.12
C ILE A 559 46.81 37.71 -8.71
N PRO A 560 47.53 37.67 -9.83
CA PRO A 560 47.12 38.48 -10.99
C PRO A 560 47.26 37.64 -12.28
N SER A 561 46.52 37.81 -13.38
CA SER A 561 45.91 39.02 -13.95
C SER A 561 45.07 38.60 -15.18
N THR A 562 43.95 39.28 -15.38
CA THR A 562 43.33 39.69 -16.67
C THR A 562 43.73 38.98 -17.97
N SER A 563 42.74 38.47 -18.72
CA SER A 563 42.32 39.09 -19.99
C SER A 563 41.15 38.36 -20.66
N THR A 564 40.16 39.19 -20.99
CA THR A 564 39.09 39.08 -21.99
C THR A 564 39.44 38.25 -23.23
N SER A 565 38.54 37.38 -23.70
CA SER A 565 37.80 37.56 -24.96
C SER A 565 36.99 36.33 -25.38
N LYS A 566 35.78 36.62 -25.86
CA LYS A 566 34.85 35.78 -26.62
C LYS A 566 35.51 34.75 -27.54
N GLU A 567 34.89 33.59 -27.70
CA GLU A 567 34.21 33.22 -28.96
C GLU A 567 33.33 31.97 -28.80
N ILE A 568 32.14 32.03 -29.42
CA ILE A 568 31.28 30.88 -29.70
C ILE A 568 31.79 30.27 -31.01
N PRO A 569 31.90 28.94 -31.09
CA PRO A 569 31.49 28.30 -32.34
C PRO A 569 30.51 27.15 -32.11
N SER A 570 29.43 27.22 -32.88
CA SER A 570 28.53 26.13 -33.23
C SER A 570 29.25 25.07 -34.06
N THR A 571 29.16 23.80 -33.68
CA THR A 571 29.26 22.67 -34.62
C THR A 571 28.37 21.52 -34.17
N SER A 572 27.48 21.14 -35.07
CA SER A 572 26.68 19.93 -35.08
C SER A 572 27.54 18.72 -35.45
N THR A 573 27.52 17.65 -34.66
CA THR A 573 27.67 16.29 -35.18
C THR A 573 27.04 15.25 -34.25
N SER A 574 26.53 14.22 -34.90
CA SER A 574 25.72 13.07 -34.48
C SER A 574 26.42 12.04 -33.58
N GLU A 575 25.62 11.08 -33.10
CA GLU A 575 25.96 9.80 -32.42
C GLU A 575 26.05 9.91 -30.87
N GLU A 576 25.44 9.08 -30.02
CA GLU A 576 24.75 7.79 -30.12
C GLU A 576 23.84 7.65 -28.88
N ILE A 577 22.72 6.92 -28.99
CA ILE A 577 21.78 6.66 -27.88
C ILE A 577 22.31 5.54 -26.98
N PRO A 578 22.52 5.74 -25.65
CA PRO A 578 22.78 4.64 -24.75
C PRO A 578 21.47 3.99 -24.29
N SER A 579 21.27 2.76 -24.73
CA SER A 579 20.23 1.85 -24.28
C SER A 579 20.51 1.31 -22.87
N THR A 580 20.08 2.01 -21.82
CA THR A 580 19.99 1.42 -20.48
C THR A 580 19.00 2.20 -19.60
N PHE A 581 17.77 1.70 -19.49
CA PHE A 581 16.84 2.10 -18.44
C PHE A 581 17.34 1.52 -17.11
N THR A 582 18.12 2.31 -16.36
CA THR A 582 18.38 2.05 -14.95
C THR A 582 17.15 2.50 -14.15
N SER A 583 16.55 1.55 -13.46
CA SER A 583 15.49 1.75 -12.48
C SER A 583 16.00 2.59 -11.32
N GLU A 584 15.73 3.90 -11.33
CA GLU A 584 15.79 4.68 -10.10
C GLU A 584 14.74 4.15 -9.11
N GLU A 585 15.17 3.95 -7.87
CA GLU A 585 14.40 3.37 -6.79
C GLU A 585 13.24 4.28 -6.39
N ILE A 586 12.03 3.86 -6.74
CA ILE A 586 10.77 4.56 -6.43
C ILE A 586 10.37 4.29 -4.96
N PRO A 587 10.05 5.32 -4.15
CA PRO A 587 9.50 5.16 -2.82
C PRO A 587 8.17 4.41 -2.85
N SER A 588 8.14 3.22 -2.24
CA SER A 588 6.96 2.38 -2.19
C SER A 588 5.94 2.85 -1.14
N THR A 589 5.20 3.94 -1.35
CA THR A 589 3.98 4.23 -0.59
C THR A 589 3.10 5.27 -1.29
N PHE A 590 2.07 4.81 -2.03
CA PHE A 590 0.75 5.42 -1.92
C PHE A 590 0.03 4.63 -0.83
N THR A 591 -0.04 5.19 0.38
CA THR A 591 -0.91 4.66 1.44
C THR A 591 -2.32 5.17 1.21
N SER A 592 -3.31 4.30 1.47
CA SER A 592 -4.75 4.60 1.37
C SER A 592 -5.20 5.83 2.17
N GLU A 593 -4.42 6.27 3.18
CA GLU A 593 -4.66 7.52 3.93
C GLU A 593 -4.60 8.80 3.07
N GLU A 594 -3.86 8.81 1.96
CA GLU A 594 -3.73 10.02 1.12
C GLU A 594 -4.90 10.23 0.13
N MET A 595 -5.76 9.22 -0.07
CA MET A 595 -6.97 9.36 -0.90
C MET A 595 -8.21 9.77 -0.11
N GLU A 596 -8.29 9.43 1.19
CA GLU A 596 -9.48 9.74 2.01
C GLU A 596 -9.60 11.24 2.34
N THR A 597 -8.48 11.95 2.45
CA THR A 597 -8.47 13.41 2.69
C THR A 597 -8.97 14.24 1.50
N SER A 598 -9.06 13.68 0.30
CA SER A 598 -9.65 14.35 -0.88
C SER A 598 -11.10 13.95 -1.16
N ILE A 599 -11.66 13.00 -0.41
CA ILE A 599 -13.04 12.50 -0.60
C ILE A 599 -13.94 12.87 0.59
N GLY A 600 -13.37 13.20 1.75
CA GLY A 600 -14.10 13.56 2.96
C GLY A 600 -14.38 15.05 3.14
N MET A 601 -15.06 15.71 2.20
CA MET A 601 -15.83 16.93 2.50
C MET A 601 -17.12 16.93 1.67
N LYS A 602 -18.25 16.98 2.39
CA LYS A 602 -19.66 17.05 1.95
C LYS A 602 -20.31 15.73 1.54
N LEU A 603 -20.95 15.10 2.53
CA LEU A 603 -22.26 14.49 2.35
C LEU A 603 -23.09 14.79 3.60
N ASP A 604 -24.17 15.50 3.35
CA ASP A 604 -24.91 16.34 4.28
C ASP A 604 -25.77 15.56 5.30
N LEU A 605 -25.81 16.13 6.50
CA LEU A 605 -27.01 16.20 7.33
C LEU A 605 -28.16 16.75 6.49
N PHE A 606 -29.18 15.96 6.14
CA PHE A 606 -30.57 16.42 6.02
C PHE A 606 -31.50 15.19 5.97
N SER A 607 -31.95 14.78 7.15
CA SER A 607 -33.24 14.09 7.32
C SER A 607 -34.19 15.15 7.87
N PHE A 608 -35.10 15.65 7.05
CA PHE A 608 -36.31 16.29 7.54
C PHE A 608 -37.50 15.66 6.84
N ASP A 609 -38.33 15.03 7.66
CA ASP A 609 -39.66 14.53 7.35
C ASP A 609 -40.51 15.64 6.71
N PHE A 610 -41.26 15.27 5.68
CA PHE A 610 -42.56 15.87 5.45
C PHE A 610 -43.57 14.77 5.14
N HIS A 611 -44.40 14.48 6.14
CA HIS A 611 -45.75 13.95 5.93
C HIS A 611 -46.62 15.06 5.32
N ALA A 612 -47.12 14.82 4.10
CA ALA A 612 -48.51 15.00 3.67
C ALA A 612 -48.58 14.72 2.16
#